data_AF-A0A411PL36-F1
#
_entry.id   AF-A0A411PL36-F1
#
_cell.length_a   1.000
_cell.length_b   1.000
_cell.length_c   1.000
_cell.angle_alpha   90.00
_cell.angle_beta   90.00
_cell.angle_gamma   90.00
#
_symmetry.space_group_name_H-M   'P 1'
#
loop_
_entity.id
_entity.type
_entity.pdbx_description
1 polymer ?
#
loop_
_entity_poly.entity_id
_entity_poly.type
_entity_poly.pdbx_seq_one_letter_code
_entity_poly.pdbx_strand_id
1 'polypeptide(L)'
;MSIVSIKSRSKIDQATFSFGSVEANTDTINGYSLYCAGSQSHYIDRFMPIKGDKLQRVIGNLETLEDTNFVGKVKFKCGFANVNFKFSGHFPEKGVQVKTYITGLLFYSSAVGHSYISKEQLEVLIAHLKDCV
;
A
#
# COMPACT_ATOMS: atom_id res chain seq x y z
N MET A 1 -21.37 -28.13 13.96
CA MET A 1 -20.67 -26.83 14.02
C MET A 1 -20.02 -26.59 12.66
N SER A 2 -20.30 -25.47 11.98
CA SER A 2 -19.48 -25.08 10.83
C SER A 2 -18.21 -24.40 11.35
N ILE A 3 -17.06 -24.75 10.77
CA ILE A 3 -15.83 -24.00 11.00
C ILE A 3 -15.99 -22.67 10.27
N VAL A 4 -16.17 -21.58 11.03
CA VAL A 4 -16.14 -20.23 10.47
C VAL A 4 -14.71 -19.99 9.98
N SER A 5 -14.54 -19.95 8.66
CA SER A 5 -13.25 -19.77 8.00
C SER A 5 -12.60 -18.46 8.47
N ILE A 6 -11.60 -18.57 9.36
CA ILE A 6 -10.78 -17.42 9.74
C ILE A 6 -9.89 -17.07 8.56
N LYS A 7 -10.08 -15.84 8.11
CA LYS A 7 -9.47 -15.28 6.93
C LYS A 7 -8.01 -14.76 7.25
N SER A 8 -7.06 -14.61 6.30
CA SER A 8 -5.62 -14.26 6.60
C SER A 8 -4.76 -13.44 5.58
N ARG A 9 -4.88 -13.63 4.25
CA ARG A 9 -4.43 -12.63 3.23
C ARG A 9 -5.55 -12.13 2.30
N SER A 10 -5.95 -10.85 2.32
CA SER A 10 -6.88 -10.29 1.31
C SER A 10 -6.14 -9.76 0.07
N LYS A 11 -6.77 -9.91 -1.10
CA LYS A 11 -6.36 -9.27 -2.35
C LYS A 11 -7.26 -8.06 -2.61
N ILE A 12 -6.70 -7.02 -3.20
CA ILE A 12 -7.34 -5.73 -3.41
C ILE A 12 -7.24 -5.40 -4.90
N ASP A 13 -8.38 -5.09 -5.52
CA ASP A 13 -8.47 -4.77 -6.95
C ASP A 13 -8.07 -3.30 -7.21
N GLN A 14 -8.42 -2.41 -6.27
CA GLN A 14 -8.02 -1.01 -6.27
C GLN A 14 -7.70 -0.54 -4.85
N ALA A 15 -6.54 0.08 -4.69
CA ALA A 15 -6.08 0.68 -3.44
C ALA A 15 -5.80 2.18 -3.67
N THR A 16 -6.45 3.04 -2.90
CA THR A 16 -6.28 4.50 -2.97
C THR A 16 -5.60 4.98 -1.71
N PHE A 17 -4.47 5.66 -1.88
CA PHE A 17 -3.79 6.38 -0.81
C PHE A 17 -4.30 7.82 -0.76
N SER A 18 -4.46 8.36 0.43
CA SER A 18 -4.79 9.76 0.63
C SER A 18 -3.96 10.31 1.77
N PHE A 19 -3.21 11.37 1.48
CA PHE A 19 -2.22 11.99 2.37
C PHE A 19 -2.78 13.28 2.97
N GLY A 20 -2.22 13.71 4.09
CA GLY A 20 -2.58 14.99 4.71
C GLY A 20 -1.83 15.24 6.00
N SER A 21 -2.38 16.15 6.80
CA SER A 21 -1.84 16.58 8.08
C SER A 21 -2.96 16.68 9.11
N VAL A 22 -2.68 16.33 10.37
CA VAL A 22 -3.58 16.54 11.51
C VAL A 22 -2.82 17.31 12.59
N GLU A 23 -3.40 18.41 13.04
CA GLU A 23 -2.88 19.17 14.18
C GLU A 23 -3.24 18.46 15.49
N ALA A 24 -2.23 18.17 16.31
CA ALA A 24 -2.40 17.55 17.62
C ALA A 24 -1.51 18.26 18.64
N ASN A 25 -2.11 19.01 19.56
CA ASN A 25 -1.44 19.64 20.71
C ASN A 25 -0.14 20.38 20.35
N THR A 26 -0.21 21.29 19.37
CA THR A 26 0.89 22.09 18.77
C THR A 26 1.81 21.38 17.75
N ASP A 27 1.74 20.07 17.60
CA ASP A 27 2.46 19.34 16.55
C ASP A 27 1.59 19.11 15.30
N THR A 28 2.16 19.34 14.12
CA THR A 28 1.58 18.89 12.84
C THR A 28 2.02 17.46 12.56
N ILE A 29 1.11 16.50 12.66
CA ILE A 29 1.38 15.10 12.34
C ILE A 29 1.02 14.88 10.87
N ASN A 30 2.00 14.56 10.03
CA ASN A 30 1.76 14.13 8.65
C ASN A 30 1.49 12.61 8.57
N GLY A 31 0.73 12.18 7.58
CA GLY A 31 0.31 10.80 7.47
C GLY A 31 -0.57 10.49 6.28
N TYR A 32 -0.99 9.24 6.17
CA TYR A 32 -1.83 8.73 5.09
C TYR A 32 -2.96 7.86 5.62
N SER A 33 -4.01 7.74 4.81
CA SER A 33 -5.06 6.74 4.91
C SER A 33 -5.05 5.85 3.67
N LEU A 34 -5.62 4.64 3.80
CA LEU A 34 -5.63 3.65 2.72
C LEU A 34 -7.02 3.05 2.55
N TYR A 35 -7.69 3.47 1.47
CA TYR A 35 -8.94 2.88 1.04
C TYR A 35 -8.69 1.67 0.13
N CYS A 36 -9.33 0.53 0.41
CA CYS A 36 -9.15 -0.71 -0.36
C CYS A 36 -10.49 -1.25 -0.88
N ALA A 37 -10.72 -1.07 -2.18
CA ALA A 37 -11.89 -1.60 -2.87
C ALA A 37 -11.67 -3.06 -3.33
N GLY A 38 -12.73 -3.86 -3.21
CA GLY A 38 -12.77 -5.29 -3.51
C GLY A 38 -14.10 -5.88 -3.03
N SER A 39 -14.27 -7.20 -3.10
CA SER A 39 -15.58 -7.87 -2.92
C SER A 39 -16.29 -7.70 -1.55
N GLN A 40 -15.65 -7.07 -0.56
CA GLN A 40 -16.26 -6.69 0.72
C GLN A 40 -15.85 -5.27 1.20
N SER A 41 -15.32 -4.41 0.30
CA SER A 41 -14.91 -3.00 0.51
C SER A 41 -14.40 -2.67 1.93
N HIS A 42 -13.11 -2.95 2.18
CA HIS A 42 -12.52 -2.72 3.50
C HIS A 42 -11.86 -1.34 3.60
N TYR A 43 -12.40 -0.51 4.49
CA TYR A 43 -11.75 0.72 4.94
C TYR A 43 -10.71 0.37 6.01
N ILE A 44 -9.45 0.76 5.81
CA ILE A 44 -8.42 0.71 6.86
C ILE A 44 -8.13 2.14 7.31
N ASP A 45 -8.05 2.32 8.62
CA ASP A 45 -8.53 3.54 9.25
C ASP A 45 -7.76 4.82 8.91
N ARG A 46 -8.45 5.93 9.18
CA ARG A 46 -8.04 7.31 8.90
C ARG A 46 -6.71 7.62 9.58
N PHE A 47 -5.71 7.92 8.77
CA PHE A 47 -4.53 8.68 9.16
C PHE A 47 -3.56 7.99 10.13
N MET A 48 -2.65 7.18 9.58
CA MET A 48 -1.61 6.48 10.35
C MET A 48 -0.20 6.97 9.98
N PRO A 49 0.56 7.59 10.91
CA PRO A 49 1.97 7.88 10.67
C PRO A 49 2.78 6.58 10.66
N ILE A 50 3.53 6.30 9.57
CA ILE A 50 4.61 5.32 9.61
C ILE A 50 5.81 5.99 10.30
N LYS A 51 6.30 5.39 11.39
CA LYS A 51 7.50 5.88 12.10
C LYS A 51 8.70 6.02 11.15
N GLY A 52 9.41 7.16 11.20
CA GLY A 52 10.50 7.60 10.30
C GLY A 52 11.31 6.49 9.64
N ASP A 53 12.09 5.72 10.40
CA ASP A 53 12.98 4.66 9.85
C ASP A 53 12.26 3.64 8.94
N LYS A 54 10.99 3.35 9.24
CA LYS A 54 10.17 2.43 8.45
C LYS A 54 9.63 3.10 7.19
N LEU A 55 9.36 4.40 7.24
CA LEU A 55 8.90 5.18 6.10
C LEU A 55 10.04 5.42 5.12
N GLN A 56 11.21 5.86 5.60
CA GLN A 56 12.43 5.99 4.80
C GLN A 56 12.79 4.68 4.09
N ARG A 57 12.70 3.54 4.80
CA ARG A 57 12.91 2.23 4.17
C ARG A 57 11.87 1.91 3.10
N VAL A 58 10.62 2.31 3.26
CA VAL A 58 9.57 2.11 2.24
C VAL A 58 9.83 2.95 1.00
N ILE A 59 10.18 4.23 1.20
CA ILE A 59 10.57 5.17 0.14
C ILE A 59 11.75 4.62 -0.65
N GLY A 60 12.86 4.27 0.02
CA GLY A 60 14.05 3.73 -0.65
C GLY A 60 13.76 2.45 -1.44
N ASN A 61 12.94 1.53 -0.92
CA ASN A 61 12.55 0.33 -1.68
C ASN A 61 11.69 0.65 -2.93
N LEU A 62 10.92 1.75 -2.92
CA LEU A 62 10.13 2.20 -4.07
C LEU A 62 11.03 2.88 -5.12
N GLU A 63 11.98 3.69 -4.68
CA GLU A 63 12.96 4.37 -5.55
C GLU A 63 13.83 3.36 -6.32
N THR A 64 14.31 2.30 -5.65
CA THR A 64 15.11 1.24 -6.30
C THR A 64 14.31 0.31 -7.24
N LEU A 65 13.01 0.54 -7.47
CA LEU A 65 12.23 -0.34 -8.36
C LEU A 65 12.65 -0.21 -9.82
N GLU A 66 13.11 0.95 -10.28
CA GLU A 66 13.54 1.11 -11.67
C GLU A 66 14.80 0.28 -11.96
N ASP A 67 15.76 0.26 -11.03
CA ASP A 67 16.98 -0.56 -11.09
C ASP A 67 16.68 -2.07 -11.26
N THR A 68 15.53 -2.53 -10.77
CA THR A 68 15.08 -3.94 -10.89
C THR A 68 14.06 -4.17 -12.00
N ASN A 69 13.94 -3.25 -12.97
CA ASN A 69 12.93 -3.27 -14.04
C ASN A 69 11.49 -3.46 -13.48
N PHE A 70 11.21 -2.76 -12.38
CA PHE A 70 9.95 -2.79 -11.63
C PHE A 70 9.55 -4.20 -11.16
N VAL A 71 10.54 -5.02 -10.78
CA VAL A 71 10.34 -6.32 -10.14
C VAL A 71 10.75 -6.23 -8.68
N GLY A 72 9.79 -6.33 -7.77
CA GLY A 72 10.08 -6.13 -6.35
C GLY A 72 8.90 -6.33 -5.43
N LYS A 73 9.16 -6.27 -4.11
CA LYS A 73 8.11 -6.35 -3.10
C LYS A 73 8.35 -5.36 -1.96
N VAL A 74 7.52 -4.31 -1.92
CA VAL A 74 7.51 -3.32 -0.84
C VAL A 74 6.48 -3.73 0.22
N LYS A 75 6.83 -3.61 1.50
CA LYS A 75 5.96 -3.97 2.63
C LYS A 75 6.03 -2.92 3.72
N PHE A 76 4.88 -2.60 4.31
CA PHE A 76 4.80 -1.75 5.51
C PHE A 76 3.61 -2.12 6.38
N LYS A 77 3.65 -1.68 7.65
CA LYS A 77 2.63 -1.94 8.64
C LYS A 77 1.76 -0.69 8.82
N CYS A 78 0.47 -0.84 8.59
CA CYS A 78 -0.57 0.17 8.79
C CYS A 78 -1.46 -0.33 9.94
N GLY A 79 -1.17 0.11 11.17
CA GLY A 79 -1.87 -0.35 12.37
C GLY A 79 -1.71 -1.85 12.60
N PHE A 80 -2.82 -2.59 12.64
CA PHE A 80 -2.81 -4.06 12.78
C PHE A 80 -2.63 -4.82 11.44
N ALA A 81 -2.71 -4.10 10.31
CA ALA A 81 -2.57 -4.66 8.97
C ALA A 81 -1.14 -4.46 8.42
N ASN A 82 -0.72 -5.36 7.52
CA ASN A 82 0.50 -5.17 6.73
C ASN A 82 0.11 -5.04 5.25
N VAL A 83 0.45 -3.91 4.66
CA VAL A 83 0.29 -3.63 3.23
C VAL A 83 1.51 -4.18 2.50
N ASN A 84 1.26 -4.86 1.38
CA ASN A 84 2.28 -5.48 0.55
C ASN A 84 2.01 -5.10 -0.91
N PHE A 85 2.90 -4.33 -1.54
CA PHE A 85 2.92 -4.18 -2.98
C PHE A 85 3.84 -5.23 -3.60
N LYS A 86 3.38 -5.97 -4.60
CA LYS A 86 4.23 -6.78 -5.47
C LYS A 86 4.24 -6.17 -6.86
N PHE A 87 5.39 -5.67 -7.27
CA PHE A 87 5.66 -5.20 -8.62
C PHE A 87 6.17 -6.38 -9.45
N SER A 88 5.67 -6.52 -10.68
CA SER A 88 5.85 -7.71 -11.52
C SER A 88 6.37 -7.38 -12.93
N GLY A 89 7.05 -6.25 -13.09
CA GLY A 89 7.60 -5.76 -14.35
C GLY A 89 6.84 -4.57 -14.96
N HIS A 90 7.52 -3.85 -15.84
CA HIS A 90 6.97 -2.77 -16.66
C HIS A 90 6.56 -3.27 -18.05
N PHE A 91 5.39 -2.85 -18.53
CA PHE A 91 4.82 -3.20 -19.83
C PHE A 91 4.60 -1.90 -20.63
N PRO A 92 5.28 -1.65 -21.76
CA PRO A 92 5.29 -0.34 -22.42
C PRO A 92 3.91 0.28 -22.71
N GLU A 93 2.91 -0.54 -23.07
CA GLU A 93 1.55 -0.09 -23.39
C GLU A 93 0.62 0.06 -22.18
N LYS A 94 1.04 -0.40 -21.00
CA LYS A 94 0.16 -0.54 -19.81
C LYS A 94 0.74 0.11 -18.55
N GLY A 95 2.05 0.32 -18.48
CA GLY A 95 2.78 0.77 -17.30
C GLY A 95 3.29 -0.37 -16.42
N VAL A 96 3.59 -0.03 -15.17
CA VAL A 96 4.12 -0.94 -14.15
C VAL A 96 3.01 -1.82 -13.59
N GLN A 97 3.17 -3.14 -13.69
CA GLN A 97 2.20 -4.08 -13.12
C GLN A 97 2.39 -4.24 -11.61
N VAL A 98 1.38 -3.88 -10.83
CA VAL A 98 1.37 -3.95 -9.37
C VAL A 98 0.21 -4.80 -8.83
N LYS A 99 0.46 -5.50 -7.71
CA LYS A 99 -0.57 -6.19 -6.91
C LYS A 99 -0.47 -5.75 -5.47
N THR A 100 -1.58 -5.24 -4.93
CA THR A 100 -1.71 -4.92 -3.50
C THR A 100 -2.30 -6.11 -2.75
N TYR A 101 -1.67 -6.49 -1.64
CA TYR A 101 -2.18 -7.47 -0.70
C TYR A 101 -2.17 -6.90 0.70
N ILE A 102 -3.18 -7.22 1.50
CA ILE A 102 -3.18 -6.91 2.93
C ILE A 102 -3.21 -8.20 3.74
N THR A 103 -2.34 -8.27 4.73
CA THR A 103 -2.13 -9.44 5.59
C THR A 103 -2.14 -9.05 7.06
N GLY A 104 -2.90 -9.79 7.86
CA GLY A 104 -2.98 -9.67 9.32
C GLY A 104 -3.74 -10.87 9.89
N LEU A 105 -4.00 -10.86 11.19
CA LEU A 105 -5.08 -11.68 11.74
C LEU A 105 -6.38 -11.25 11.02
N LEU A 106 -7.15 -12.17 10.40
CA LEU A 106 -8.56 -12.07 9.97
C LEU A 106 -9.02 -11.76 8.49
N PHE A 107 -8.21 -11.58 7.42
CA PHE A 107 -8.73 -11.15 6.07
C PHE A 107 -8.18 -11.99 4.87
N TYR A 108 -8.93 -12.62 3.92
CA TYR A 108 -8.45 -13.77 3.04
C TYR A 108 -8.69 -13.64 1.52
N SER A 109 -8.03 -14.53 0.75
CA SER A 109 -7.87 -14.43 -0.69
C SER A 109 -8.79 -15.35 -1.49
N SER A 110 -9.51 -14.75 -2.42
CA SER A 110 -9.60 -15.24 -3.80
C SER A 110 -8.71 -14.34 -4.69
N ALA A 111 -8.34 -14.80 -5.89
CA ALA A 111 -7.30 -14.14 -6.69
C ALA A 111 -7.75 -13.78 -8.12
N VAL A 112 -8.36 -12.60 -8.30
CA VAL A 112 -8.62 -11.96 -9.60
C VAL A 112 -8.06 -10.52 -9.57
N GLY A 113 -7.67 -9.94 -10.71
CA GLY A 113 -7.10 -8.57 -10.78
C GLY A 113 -5.56 -8.47 -10.79
N HIS A 114 -5.02 -7.69 -11.72
CA HIS A 114 -3.68 -7.08 -11.66
C HIS A 114 -3.91 -5.61 -12.01
N SER A 115 -3.38 -4.68 -11.24
CA SER A 115 -3.48 -3.26 -11.55
C SER A 115 -2.22 -2.84 -12.30
N TYR A 116 -2.34 -1.84 -13.17
CA TYR A 116 -1.19 -1.18 -13.76
C TYR A 116 -1.19 0.28 -13.32
N ILE A 117 -0.01 0.80 -13.02
CA ILE A 117 0.20 2.22 -12.71
C ILE A 117 1.23 2.78 -13.69
N SER A 118 1.12 4.07 -14.02
CA SER A 118 2.16 4.75 -14.79
C SER A 118 3.40 5.02 -13.91
N LYS A 119 4.53 5.42 -14.50
CA LYS A 119 5.72 5.81 -13.71
C LYS A 119 5.46 7.06 -12.89
N GLU A 120 4.77 8.03 -13.48
CA GLU A 120 4.38 9.30 -12.86
C GLU A 120 3.48 9.05 -11.63
N GLN A 121 2.60 8.05 -11.67
CA GLN A 121 1.79 7.65 -10.50
C GLN A 121 2.63 7.04 -9.37
N LEU A 122 3.72 6.34 -9.69
CA LEU A 122 4.67 5.82 -8.70
C LEU A 122 5.53 6.95 -8.12
N GLU A 123 5.97 7.90 -8.94
CA GLU A 123 6.72 9.09 -8.52
C GLU A 123 5.90 9.99 -7.59
N VAL A 124 4.63 10.26 -7.93
CA VAL A 124 3.68 11.01 -7.08
C VAL A 124 3.46 10.30 -5.73
N LEU A 125 3.36 8.97 -5.72
CA LEU A 125 3.30 8.19 -4.49
C LEU A 125 4.58 8.35 -3.64
N ILE A 126 5.76 8.31 -4.26
CA ILE A 126 7.04 8.49 -3.57
C ILE A 126 7.16 9.90 -2.99
N ALA A 127 6.77 10.94 -3.74
CA ALA A 127 6.78 12.33 -3.29
C ALA A 127 5.90 12.52 -2.04
N HIS A 128 4.63 12.10 -2.08
CA HIS A 128 3.73 12.21 -0.94
C HIS A 128 4.16 11.38 0.28
N LEU A 129 4.88 10.27 0.08
CA LEU A 129 5.48 9.53 1.19
C LEU A 129 6.65 10.28 1.81
N LYS A 130 7.43 11.06 1.05
CA LYS A 130 8.50 11.93 1.58
C LYS A 130 7.95 13.10 2.39
N ASP A 131 6.81 13.67 2.01
CA ASP A 131 6.12 14.71 2.79
C ASP A 131 5.65 14.21 4.18
N CYS A 132 5.61 12.90 4.40
CA CYS A 132 5.20 12.26 5.65
C CYS A 132 6.36 11.86 6.58
N VAL A 133 7.61 12.21 6.25
CA VAL A 133 8.83 11.87 7.02
C VAL A 133 9.08 12.83 8.18
#